data_AF-A0A537NKT7-F1
#
_entry.id   AF-A0A537NKT7-F1
#
_cell.length_a   1.000
_cell.length_b   1.000
_cell.length_c   1.000
_cell.angle_alpha   90.00
_cell.angle_beta   90.00
_cell.angle_gamma   90.00
#
_symmetry.space_group_name_H-M   'P 1'
#
loop_
_entity.id
_entity.type
_entity.pdbx_description
1 polymer ?
#
loop_
_entity_poly.entity_id
_entity_poly.type
_entity_poly.pdbx_seq_one_letter_code
_entity_poly.pdbx_strand_id
1 'polypeptide(L)' 'MLARRLAEMPGDASGAVREYESERYRRTARIQRAARRNGRIYHMGGAEAFLRTLALIAMGGNRMLRRYDWLYGWKPL' A
#
# COMPACT_ATOMS: atom_id res chain seq x y z
N MET A 1 -6.13 -15.47 -2.52
CA MET A 1 -7.41 -14.73 -2.64
C MET A 1 -8.13 -15.10 -3.92
N LEU A 2 -7.68 -14.72 -5.13
CA LEU A 2 -8.40 -15.10 -6.36
C LEU A 2 -8.56 -16.62 -6.53
N ALA A 3 -7.48 -17.39 -6.41
CA ALA A 3 -7.57 -18.86 -6.48
C ALA A 3 -8.53 -19.45 -5.43
N ARG A 4 -8.56 -18.88 -4.21
CA ARG A 4 -9.52 -19.26 -3.16
C ARG A 4 -10.96 -18.98 -3.60
N ARG A 5 -11.24 -17.77 -4.12
CA ARG A 5 -12.58 -17.40 -4.60
C ARG A 5 -13.04 -18.24 -5.77
N LEU A 6 -12.15 -18.58 -6.71
CA LEU A 6 -12.45 -19.49 -7.81
C LEU A 6 -12.77 -20.91 -7.32
N ALA A 7 -12.09 -21.39 -6.29
CA ALA A 7 -12.37 -22.70 -5.69
C ALA A 7 -13.68 -22.72 -4.88
N GLU A 8 -14.04 -21.61 -4.22
CA GLU A 8 -15.30 -21.47 -3.46
C GLU A 8 -16.53 -21.29 -4.36
N MET A 9 -16.36 -20.83 -5.61
CA MET A 9 -17.43 -20.54 -6.56
C MET A 9 -17.25 -21.29 -7.89
N PRO A 10 -17.26 -22.63 -7.87
CA PRO A 10 -17.10 -23.41 -9.11
C PRO A 10 -18.26 -23.12 -10.07
N GLY A 11 -17.93 -22.79 -11.32
CA GLY A 11 -18.91 -22.43 -12.36
C GLY A 11 -19.33 -20.95 -12.38
N ASP A 12 -18.92 -20.14 -11.39
CA ASP A 12 -19.15 -18.68 -11.38
C ASP A 12 -17.83 -17.91 -11.28
N ALA A 13 -17.03 -17.98 -12.34
CA ALA A 13 -15.77 -17.24 -12.41
C ALA A 13 -15.96 -15.72 -12.32
N SER A 14 -17.07 -15.20 -12.86
CA SER A 14 -17.35 -13.76 -12.82
C SER A 14 -17.66 -13.28 -11.39
N GLY A 15 -18.45 -14.03 -10.62
CA GLY A 15 -18.68 -13.77 -9.19
C GLY A 15 -17.38 -13.83 -8.40
N ALA A 16 -16.57 -14.86 -8.62
CA ALA A 16 -15.27 -15.02 -7.95
C ALA A 16 -14.32 -13.83 -8.17
N VAL A 17 -14.24 -13.32 -9.41
CA VAL A 17 -13.41 -12.14 -9.73
C VAL A 17 -13.96 -10.87 -9.08
N ARG A 18 -15.29 -10.68 -9.04
CA ARG A 18 -15.91 -9.54 -8.34
C ARG A 18 -15.64 -9.55 -6.84
N GLU A 19 -15.74 -10.71 -6.20
CA GLU A 19 -15.41 -10.84 -4.77
C GLU A 19 -13.93 -10.62 -4.50
N TYR A 20 -13.05 -11.15 -5.36
CA TYR A 20 -11.62 -10.84 -5.28
C TYR A 20 -11.33 -9.34 -5.42
N GLU A 21 -12.00 -8.67 -6.35
CA GLU A 21 -11.87 -7.22 -6.54
C GLU A 21 -12.34 -6.47 -5.28
N SER A 22 -13.50 -6.82 -4.72
CA SER A 22 -14.07 -6.17 -3.55
C SER A 22 -13.11 -6.23 -2.33
N GLU A 23 -12.45 -7.38 -2.13
CA GLU A 23 -11.46 -7.59 -1.08
C GLU A 23 -10.18 -6.76 -1.28
N ARG A 24 -9.75 -6.58 -2.53
CA ARG A 24 -8.43 -6.02 -2.86
C ARG A 24 -8.44 -4.54 -3.18
N TYR A 25 -9.54 -4.04 -3.74
CA TYR A 25 -9.63 -2.71 -4.35
C TYR A 25 -9.17 -1.60 -3.39
N ARG A 26 -9.74 -1.54 -2.19
CA ARG A 26 -9.40 -0.48 -1.21
C ARG A 26 -7.92 -0.51 -0.83
N ARG A 27 -7.37 -1.71 -0.66
CA ARG A 27 -5.99 -1.93 -0.25
C ARG A 27 -5.02 -1.53 -1.35
N THR A 28 -5.22 -2.00 -2.58
CA THR A 28 -4.34 -1.69 -3.72
C THR A 28 -4.40 -0.22 -4.09
N ALA A 29 -5.57 0.41 -4.04
CA ALA A 29 -5.73 1.85 -4.24
C ALA A 29 -4.93 2.66 -3.19
N ARG A 30 -4.94 2.24 -1.91
CA ARG A 30 -4.12 2.87 -0.85
C ARG A 30 -2.63 2.69 -1.13
N ILE A 31 -2.18 1.53 -1.59
CA ILE A 31 -0.77 1.27 -1.98
C ILE A 31 -0.35 2.25 -3.07
N GLN A 32 -1.11 2.34 -4.15
CA GLN A 32 -0.76 3.19 -5.29
C GLN A 32 -0.70 4.67 -4.90
N ARG A 33 -1.66 5.16 -4.10
CA ARG A 33 -1.62 6.54 -3.57
C ARG A 33 -0.39 6.78 -2.69
N ALA A 34 -0.05 5.83 -1.84
CA ALA A 34 1.14 5.93 -0.99
C ALA A 34 2.43 5.94 -1.82
N ALA A 35 2.54 5.08 -2.83
CA ALA A 35 3.68 5.02 -3.74
C ALA A 35 3.87 6.33 -4.50
N ARG A 36 2.79 6.91 -5.07
CA ARG A 36 2.83 8.23 -5.72
C ARG A 36 3.27 9.34 -4.77
N ARG A 37 2.78 9.34 -3.52
CA ARG A 37 3.20 10.31 -2.52
C ARG A 37 4.68 10.16 -2.17
N ASN A 38 5.14 8.93 -1.94
CA ASN A 38 6.55 8.64 -1.67
C ASN A 38 7.43 9.07 -2.84
N GLY A 39 7.05 8.75 -4.07
CA GLY A 39 7.77 9.18 -5.28
C GLY A 39 8.00 10.68 -5.30
N ARG A 40 6.96 11.49 -5.08
CA ARG A 40 7.08 12.95 -4.97
C ARG A 40 8.04 13.39 -3.86
N ILE A 41 7.90 12.82 -2.66
CA ILE A 41 8.74 13.19 -1.50
C ILE A 41 10.22 12.85 -1.72
N TYR A 42 10.51 11.68 -2.29
CA TYR A 42 11.89 11.24 -2.49
C TYR A 42 12.59 11.92 -3.67
N HIS A 43 11.83 12.46 -4.63
CA HIS A 43 12.36 13.22 -5.77
C HIS A 43 12.34 14.75 -5.54
N MET A 44 12.02 15.23 -4.33
CA MET A 44 12.20 16.64 -3.97
C MET A 44 13.66 17.07 -4.18
N GLY A 45 13.86 18.28 -4.70
CA GLY A 45 15.17 18.89 -4.96
C GLY A 45 15.36 20.19 -4.19
N GLY A 46 16.59 20.73 -4.21
CA GLY A 46 16.91 22.04 -3.63
C GLY A 46 16.49 22.18 -2.16
N ALA A 47 15.85 23.30 -1.82
CA ALA A 47 15.42 23.60 -0.45
C ALA A 47 14.43 22.57 0.13
N GLU A 48 13.56 21.99 -0.70
CA GLU A 48 12.61 20.96 -0.26
C GLU A 48 13.33 19.66 0.16
N ALA A 49 14.40 19.28 -0.55
CA ALA A 49 15.21 18.12 -0.19
C ALA A 49 15.90 18.29 1.17
N PHE A 50 16.32 19.52 1.49
CA PHE A 50 16.89 19.86 2.80
C PHE A 50 15.84 19.71 3.92
N LEU A 51 14.67 20.32 3.76
CA LEU A 51 13.57 20.19 4.71
C LEU A 51 13.12 18.73 4.90
N ARG A 52 13.03 17.96 3.80
CA ARG A 52 12.74 16.52 3.85
C ARG A 52 13.77 15.77 4.69
N THR A 53 15.06 16.06 4.50
CA THR A 53 16.13 15.40 5.24
C THR A 53 16.04 15.68 6.74
N LEU A 54 15.83 16.94 7.12
CA LEU A 54 15.62 17.31 8.53
C LEU A 54 14.39 16.62 9.13
N ALA A 55 13.28 16.58 8.39
CA ALA A 55 12.06 15.90 8.83
C ALA A 55 12.28 14.39 9.03
N LEU A 56 13.04 13.73 8.15
CA LEU A 56 13.37 12.30 8.27
C LEU A 56 14.27 12.02 9.49
N ILE A 57 15.28 12.86 9.73
CA ILE A 57 16.15 12.74 10.91
C ILE A 57 15.34 12.92 12.20
N ALA A 58 14.52 13.97 12.28
CA ALA A 58 13.68 14.25 13.44
C ALA A 58 12.63 13.15 13.71
N MET A 59 12.12 12.50 12.65
CA MET A 59 11.18 11.39 12.79
C MET A 59 11.84 10.16 13.44
N GLY A 60 13.10 9.87 13.10
CA GLY A 60 13.84 8.72 13.58
C GLY A 60 13.40 7.37 12.99
N GLY A 61 14.28 6.38 13.06
CA GLY A 61 14.12 5.08 12.39
C GLY A 61 12.87 4.29 12.81
N ASN A 62 12.59 4.19 14.12
CA ASN A 62 11.44 3.41 14.61
C ASN A 62 10.09 3.96 14.13
N ARG A 63 9.89 5.29 14.18
CA ARG A 63 8.63 5.88 13.68
C ARG A 63 8.53 5.77 12.16
N MET A 64 9.66 5.85 11.46
CA MET A 64 9.72 5.63 10.01
C MET A 64 9.28 4.22 9.63
N LEU A 65 9.77 3.20 10.33
CA LEU A 65 9.37 1.80 10.12
C LEU A 65 7.88 1.58 10.41
N ARG A 66 7.39 2.09 11.56
CA ARG A 66 5.97 1.98 11.95
C ARG A 66 5.00 2.58 10.92
N ARG A 67 5.44 3.57 10.15
CA ARG A 67 4.65 4.16 9.05
C ARG A 67 4.33 3.14 7.94
N TYR A 68 5.05 2.04 7.86
CA TYR A 68 4.84 0.96 6.90
C TYR A 68 4.15 -0.27 7.49
N ASP A 69 3.76 -0.27 8.77
CA ASP A 69 3.07 -1.41 9.39
C ASP A 69 1.77 -1.76 8.65
N TRP A 70 1.01 -0.76 8.19
CA TRP A 70 -0.20 -0.99 7.37
C TRP A 70 0.10 -1.63 6.01
N LEU A 71 1.35 -1.52 5.52
CA LEU A 71 1.79 -2.09 4.25
C LEU A 71 2.36 -3.50 4.44
N TYR A 72 3.30 -3.67 5.36
CA TYR A 72 4.02 -4.93 5.55
C TYR A 72 3.38 -5.86 6.59
N GLY A 73 2.62 -5.32 7.55
CA GLY A 73 1.86 -6.12 8.52
C GLY A 73 0.48 -6.56 8.01
N TRP A 74 0.13 -6.24 6.76
CA TRP A 74 -1.16 -6.62 6.19
C TRP A 74 -1.24 -8.11 5.93
N LYS A 75 -2.32 -8.75 6.41
CA LYS A 75 -2.65 -10.13 6.11
C LYS A 75 -3.98 -10.19 5.33
N PRO A 76 -4.01 -10.86 4.17
CA PRO A 76 -5.27 -11.21 3.51
C PRO A 76 -6.09 -12.14 4.42
N LEU A 77 -7.41 -11.90 4.52
CA LEU A 77 -8.36 -12.83 5.13
C LEU A 77 -8.62 -14.03 4.20
#